data_AF-A0ABD5RQR0-F1
#
_entry.id   AF-A0ABD5RQR0-F1
#
_cell.length_a   1.000
_cell.length_b   1.000
_cell.length_c   1.000
_cell.angle_alpha   90.00
_cell.angle_beta   90.00
_cell.angle_gamma   90.00
#
_symmetry.space_group_name_H-M   'P 1'
#
loop_
_entity.id
_entity.type
_entity.pdbx_description
1 polymer ?
#
loop_
_entity_poly.entity_id
_entity_poly.type
_entity_poly.pdbx_seq_one_letter_code
_entity_poly.pdbx_strand_id
1 'polypeptide(L)'
;MATSPHLVEDGDELKLDLGVGHRRRRFRLTDGAENLLRDRGYGTADLVPWTLAKALVIVGGAHLPEGNDARTTTWEIKGADGGRDATDDDLEALAEYLRRLAVEDRALDTLREHVRKTGLSRHLDPDELRGRSEKVGSLNDIARDL
;
A
#
# COMPACT_ATOMS: atom_id res chain seq x y z
N MET A 1 7.58 -22.40 1.94
CA MET A 1 6.44 -21.77 1.24
C MET A 1 6.24 -20.38 1.81
N ALA A 2 6.08 -19.36 0.97
CA ALA A 2 5.75 -18.02 1.44
C ALA A 2 4.29 -18.00 1.86
N THR A 3 4.01 -17.59 3.11
CA THR A 3 2.64 -17.49 3.63
C THR A 3 2.02 -16.18 3.19
N SER A 4 0.80 -16.25 2.68
CA SER A 4 0.07 -15.13 2.11
C SER A 4 -0.18 -14.02 3.13
N PRO A 5 -0.25 -12.76 2.68
CA PRO A 5 -0.67 -11.65 3.52
C PRO A 5 -2.10 -11.89 4.02
N HIS A 6 -2.36 -11.60 5.29
CA HIS A 6 -3.71 -11.68 5.84
C HIS A 6 -3.90 -10.66 6.96
N LEU A 7 -5.17 -10.38 7.26
CA LEU A 7 -5.53 -9.49 8.34
C LEU A 7 -5.61 -10.23 9.66
N VAL A 8 -5.12 -9.59 10.70
CA VAL A 8 -5.20 -10.07 12.07
C VAL A 8 -5.76 -8.95 12.94
N GLU A 9 -6.53 -9.33 13.93
CA GLU A 9 -7.06 -8.42 14.94
C GLU A 9 -6.19 -8.51 16.19
N ASP A 10 -5.81 -7.35 16.74
CA ASP A 10 -4.97 -7.25 17.92
C ASP A 10 -5.54 -6.15 18.83
N GLY A 11 -6.42 -6.55 19.75
CA GLY A 11 -7.33 -5.62 20.42
C GLY A 11 -8.41 -5.14 19.44
N ASP A 12 -8.67 -3.84 19.42
CA ASP A 12 -9.63 -3.22 18.50
C ASP A 12 -8.98 -2.74 17.19
N GLU A 13 -7.70 -3.06 16.96
CA GLU A 13 -6.94 -2.62 15.78
C GLU A 13 -6.80 -3.75 14.74
N LEU A 14 -7.14 -3.43 13.49
CA LEU A 14 -6.87 -4.32 12.35
C LEU A 14 -5.41 -4.15 11.89
N LYS A 15 -4.69 -5.26 11.75
CA LYS A 15 -3.28 -5.27 11.36
C LYS A 15 -3.07 -6.16 10.15
N LEU A 16 -2.11 -5.79 9.31
CA LEU A 16 -1.69 -6.60 8.18
C LEU A 16 -0.50 -7.47 8.59
N ASP A 17 -0.68 -8.79 8.63
CA ASP A 17 0.40 -9.72 8.91
C ASP A 17 1.01 -10.25 7.59
N LEU A 18 2.30 -9.96 7.41
CA LEU A 18 3.01 -10.21 6.17
C LEU A 18 4.44 -10.72 6.44
N GLY A 19 4.93 -11.59 5.57
CA GLY A 19 6.29 -12.12 5.63
C GLY A 19 7.31 -11.08 5.16
N VAL A 20 8.26 -10.73 6.02
CA VAL A 20 9.40 -9.85 5.71
C VAL A 20 10.70 -10.63 5.97
N GLY A 21 11.50 -10.85 4.93
CA GLY A 21 12.73 -11.64 5.02
C GLY A 21 12.47 -13.09 5.42
N HIS A 22 12.81 -13.45 6.67
CA HIS A 22 12.62 -14.79 7.24
C HIS A 22 11.58 -14.83 8.37
N ARG A 23 10.87 -13.73 8.65
CA ARG A 23 9.94 -13.62 9.77
C ARG A 23 8.60 -13.03 9.33
N ARG A 24 7.54 -13.30 10.09
CA ARG A 24 6.26 -12.60 9.95
C ARG A 24 6.26 -11.35 10.81
N ARG A 25 5.66 -10.27 10.31
CA ARG A 25 5.59 -8.99 10.99
C ARG A 25 4.17 -8.44 10.84
N ARG A 26 3.65 -7.87 11.94
CA ARG A 26 2.34 -7.22 11.99
C ARG A 26 2.51 -5.73 11.73
N PHE A 27 1.99 -5.27 10.61
CA PHE A 27 1.97 -3.88 10.21
C PHE A 27 0.69 -3.23 10.75
N ARG A 28 0.85 -2.04 11.34
CA ARG A 28 -0.28 -1.16 11.65
C ARG A 28 -0.80 -0.54 10.37
N LEU A 29 -2.11 -0.48 10.25
CA LEU A 29 -2.79 0.22 9.17
C LEU A 29 -3.00 1.67 9.58
N THR A 30 -2.91 2.59 8.62
CA THR A 30 -3.46 3.93 8.79
C THR A 30 -4.98 3.87 8.63
N ASP A 31 -5.73 4.81 9.21
CA ASP A 31 -7.19 4.87 9.10
C ASP A 31 -7.67 4.77 7.64
N GLY A 32 -6.98 5.44 6.71
CA GLY A 32 -7.30 5.39 5.29
C GLY A 32 -7.09 4.00 4.66
N ALA A 33 -6.05 3.27 5.07
CA ALA A 33 -5.78 1.92 4.60
C ALA A 33 -6.75 0.90 5.23
N GLU A 34 -7.08 1.06 6.51
CA GLU A 34 -8.08 0.23 7.18
C GLU A 34 -9.47 0.43 6.56
N ASN A 35 -9.89 1.68 6.34
CA ASN A 35 -11.17 1.98 5.71
C ASN A 35 -11.25 1.42 4.28
N LEU A 36 -10.18 1.55 3.47
CA LEU A 36 -10.11 0.92 2.14
C LEU A 36 -10.41 -0.58 2.21
N LEU A 37 -9.82 -1.29 3.17
CA LEU A 37 -10.01 -2.72 3.32
C LEU A 37 -11.43 -3.04 3.83
N ARG A 38 -11.92 -2.34 4.85
CA ARG A 38 -13.27 -2.57 5.40
C ARG A 38 -14.38 -2.26 4.39
N ASP A 39 -14.23 -1.21 3.58
CA ASP A 39 -15.19 -0.84 2.54
C ASP A 39 -15.27 -1.86 1.40
N ARG A 40 -14.28 -2.76 1.29
CA ARG A 40 -14.29 -3.92 0.38
C ARG A 40 -14.70 -5.22 1.07
N GLY A 41 -15.11 -5.14 2.34
CA GLY A 41 -15.57 -6.27 3.12
C GLY A 41 -14.46 -7.13 3.71
N TYR A 42 -13.20 -6.68 3.69
CA TYR A 42 -12.13 -7.40 4.36
C TYR A 42 -12.27 -7.29 5.88
N GLY A 43 -12.14 -8.44 6.55
CA GLY A 43 -12.18 -8.57 8.00
C GLY A 43 -11.05 -9.44 8.53
N THR A 44 -11.14 -9.78 9.81
CA THR A 44 -10.14 -10.59 10.52
C THR A 44 -9.97 -11.95 9.86
N ALA A 45 -8.71 -12.41 9.74
CA ALA A 45 -8.27 -13.64 9.09
C ALA A 45 -8.41 -13.68 7.55
N ASP A 46 -8.94 -12.62 6.91
CA ASP A 46 -9.02 -12.60 5.45
C ASP A 46 -7.65 -12.48 4.80
N LEU A 47 -7.49 -13.21 3.69
CA LEU A 47 -6.32 -13.11 2.83
C LEU A 47 -6.36 -11.80 2.04
N VAL A 48 -5.32 -11.00 2.18
CA VAL A 48 -5.16 -9.75 1.43
C VAL A 48 -4.33 -10.05 0.18
N PRO A 49 -4.81 -9.67 -1.02
CA PRO A 49 -4.03 -9.82 -2.23
C PRO A 49 -2.65 -9.17 -2.10
N TRP A 50 -1.62 -9.86 -2.58
CA TRP A 50 -0.24 -9.35 -2.48
C TRP A 50 -0.08 -7.97 -3.12
N THR A 51 -0.79 -7.72 -4.22
CA THR A 51 -0.82 -6.42 -4.91
C THR A 51 -1.27 -5.29 -3.98
N LEU A 52 -2.34 -5.53 -3.19
CA LEU A 52 -2.87 -4.58 -2.22
C LEU A 52 -1.90 -4.42 -1.05
N ALA A 53 -1.53 -5.54 -0.43
CA ALA A 53 -0.65 -5.54 0.74
C ALA A 53 0.67 -4.79 0.47
N LYS A 54 1.32 -5.07 -0.68
CA LYS A 54 2.57 -4.41 -1.04
C LYS A 54 2.39 -2.93 -1.36
N ALA A 55 1.32 -2.54 -2.06
CA ALA A 55 1.05 -1.13 -2.34
C ALA A 55 0.84 -0.34 -1.04
N LEU A 56 0.08 -0.89 -0.09
CA LEU A 56 -0.13 -0.29 1.23
C LEU A 56 1.19 -0.09 2.00
N VAL A 57 2.12 -1.05 1.95
CA VAL A 57 3.43 -0.87 2.59
C VAL A 57 4.26 0.20 1.88
N ILE A 58 4.29 0.21 0.55
CA ILE A 58 5.06 1.20 -0.24
C ILE A 58 4.62 2.63 0.10
N VAL A 59 3.32 2.87 0.20
CA VAL A 59 2.79 4.23 0.45
C VAL A 59 2.72 4.61 1.93
N GLY A 60 3.18 3.72 2.83
CA GLY A 60 3.08 3.92 4.28
C GLY A 60 1.68 3.74 4.86
N GLY A 61 0.72 3.27 4.05
CA GLY A 61 -0.62 2.87 4.49
C GLY A 61 -0.58 1.69 5.47
N ALA A 62 0.43 0.82 5.35
CA ALA A 62 0.79 -0.22 6.31
C ALA A 62 2.24 -0.04 6.76
N HIS A 63 2.49 0.11 8.07
CA HIS A 63 3.83 0.42 8.59
C HIS A 63 4.16 -0.39 9.87
N LEU A 64 5.46 -0.60 10.11
CA LEU A 64 5.94 -1.23 11.35
C LEU A 64 6.14 -0.18 12.45
N PRO A 65 5.76 -0.49 13.70
CA PRO A 65 5.90 0.46 14.82
C PRO A 65 7.36 0.76 15.19
N GLU A 66 8.30 -0.13 14.88
CA GLU A 66 9.73 0.02 15.23
C GLU A 66 10.50 0.96 14.28
N GLY A 67 9.81 1.62 13.34
CA GLY A 67 10.43 2.51 12.35
C GLY A 67 11.25 1.71 11.34
N ASN A 68 10.60 1.20 10.29
CA ASN A 68 11.31 0.55 9.20
C ASN A 68 11.29 1.45 7.97
N ASP A 69 12.41 1.48 7.24
CA ASP A 69 12.47 2.15 5.95
C ASP A 69 11.52 1.43 4.99
N ALA A 70 10.47 2.12 4.54
CA ALA A 70 9.41 1.53 3.71
C ALA A 70 9.98 0.93 2.42
N ARG A 71 11.04 1.51 1.85
CA ARG A 71 11.71 1.01 0.65
C ARG A 71 12.44 -0.29 0.95
N THR A 72 13.28 -0.33 1.98
CA THR A 72 14.00 -1.55 2.40
C THR A 72 13.02 -2.67 2.72
N THR A 73 11.97 -2.36 3.49
CA THR A 73 10.92 -3.31 3.86
C THR A 73 10.26 -3.91 2.62
N THR A 74 9.94 -3.07 1.62
CA THR A 74 9.27 -3.50 0.38
C THR A 74 10.05 -4.54 -0.41
N TRP A 75 11.38 -4.45 -0.45
CA TRP A 75 12.24 -5.42 -1.14
C TRP A 75 12.27 -6.78 -0.43
N GLU A 76 12.05 -6.78 0.88
CA GLU A 76 12.05 -7.99 1.70
C GLU A 76 10.66 -8.63 1.86
N ILE A 77 9.60 -7.97 1.38
CA ILE A 77 8.24 -8.51 1.38
C ILE A 77 8.18 -9.79 0.56
N LYS A 78 7.75 -10.87 1.21
CA LYS A 78 7.44 -12.16 0.61
C LYS A 78 5.92 -12.40 0.63
N GLY A 79 5.46 -13.32 -0.21
CA GLY A 79 4.04 -13.73 -0.25
C GLY A 79 3.36 -13.59 -1.61
N ALA A 80 4.11 -13.30 -2.68
CA ALA A 80 3.57 -13.30 -4.04
C ALA A 80 3.11 -14.71 -4.49
N ASP A 81 3.77 -15.76 -4.02
CA ASP A 81 3.64 -17.12 -4.57
C ASP A 81 2.51 -17.99 -3.96
N GLY A 82 1.48 -17.40 -3.35
CA GLY A 82 0.40 -18.20 -2.75
C GLY A 82 -0.82 -17.44 -2.27
N GLY A 83 -0.94 -16.16 -2.60
CA GLY A 83 -2.05 -15.30 -2.17
C GLY A 83 -3.31 -15.47 -3.00
N ARG A 84 -4.38 -14.84 -2.52
CA ARG A 84 -5.55 -14.51 -3.34
C ARG A 84 -5.14 -13.47 -4.39
N ASP A 85 -5.59 -13.63 -5.63
CA ASP A 85 -5.43 -12.60 -6.65
C ASP A 85 -6.35 -11.41 -6.37
N ALA A 86 -5.86 -10.21 -6.66
CA ALA A 86 -6.67 -9.00 -6.55
C ALA A 86 -7.78 -9.04 -7.62
N THR A 87 -9.01 -8.82 -7.19
CA THR A 87 -10.14 -8.63 -8.11
C THR A 87 -10.06 -7.27 -8.80
N ASP A 88 -10.85 -7.06 -9.85
CA ASP A 88 -10.86 -5.76 -10.53
C ASP A 88 -11.32 -4.63 -9.59
N ASP A 89 -12.36 -4.90 -8.79
CA ASP A 89 -12.87 -3.99 -7.74
C ASP A 89 -11.80 -3.66 -6.69
N ASP A 90 -10.96 -4.64 -6.30
CA ASP A 90 -9.84 -4.42 -5.38
C ASP A 90 -8.81 -3.45 -6.00
N LEU A 91 -8.54 -3.59 -7.30
CA LEU A 91 -7.56 -2.78 -8.02
C LEU A 91 -8.07 -1.35 -8.26
N GLU A 92 -9.35 -1.20 -8.62
CA GLU A 92 -10.01 0.09 -8.79
C GLU A 92 -10.01 0.89 -7.47
N ALA A 93 -10.45 0.26 -6.37
CA ALA A 93 -10.47 0.91 -5.07
C ALA A 93 -9.06 1.31 -4.59
N LEU A 94 -8.08 0.46 -4.84
CA LEU A 94 -6.68 0.78 -4.56
C LEU A 94 -6.18 1.94 -5.42
N ALA A 95 -6.52 2.00 -6.70
CA ALA A 95 -6.17 3.12 -7.58
C ALA A 95 -6.75 4.45 -7.05
N GLU A 96 -8.02 4.47 -6.65
CA GLU A 96 -8.66 5.66 -6.06
C GLU A 96 -8.02 6.08 -4.73
N TYR A 97 -7.63 5.11 -3.90
CA TYR A 97 -6.87 5.39 -2.69
C TYR A 97 -5.53 6.04 -3.01
N LEU A 98 -4.76 5.45 -3.94
CA LEU A 98 -3.43 5.94 -4.32
C LEU A 98 -3.46 7.35 -4.93
N ARG A 99 -4.48 7.70 -5.74
CA ARG A 99 -4.65 9.05 -6.31
C ARG A 99 -4.80 10.16 -5.27
N ARG A 100 -5.35 9.83 -4.10
CA ARG A 100 -5.57 10.81 -3.02
C ARG A 100 -4.30 11.06 -2.19
N LEU A 101 -3.33 10.15 -2.26
CA LEU A 101 -2.13 10.20 -1.44
C LEU A 101 -1.03 11.05 -2.05
N ALA A 102 -0.24 11.65 -1.16
CA ALA A 102 1.07 12.19 -1.50
C ALA A 102 2.12 11.22 -0.99
N VAL A 103 2.72 10.48 -1.90
CA VAL A 103 3.65 9.40 -1.58
C VAL A 103 5.03 9.99 -1.30
N GLU A 104 5.79 9.40 -0.39
CA GLU A 104 7.17 9.82 -0.19
C GLU A 104 7.96 9.67 -1.50
N ASP A 105 8.70 10.71 -1.90
CA ASP A 105 9.41 10.74 -3.18
C ASP A 105 10.35 9.54 -3.36
N ARG A 106 10.92 9.05 -2.25
CA ARG A 106 11.81 7.88 -2.20
C ARG A 106 11.12 6.56 -2.55
N ALA A 107 9.81 6.48 -2.31
CA ALA A 107 8.95 5.32 -2.53
C ALA A 107 8.18 5.42 -3.86
N LEU A 108 8.13 6.60 -4.48
CA LEU A 108 7.37 6.87 -5.70
C LEU A 108 7.80 5.97 -6.86
N ASP A 109 9.10 5.84 -7.13
CA ASP A 109 9.61 4.97 -8.20
C ASP A 109 9.23 3.50 -7.96
N THR A 110 9.32 3.05 -6.70
CA THR A 110 8.94 1.68 -6.32
C THR A 110 7.44 1.45 -6.51
N LEU A 111 6.60 2.45 -6.20
CA LEU A 111 5.17 2.39 -6.44
C LEU A 111 4.86 2.34 -7.95
N ARG A 112 5.50 3.20 -8.75
CA ARG A 112 5.33 3.22 -10.21
C ARG A 112 5.69 1.89 -10.84
N GLU A 113 6.81 1.30 -10.44
CA GLU A 113 7.18 -0.05 -10.89
C GLU A 113 6.15 -1.11 -10.48
N HIS A 114 5.63 -1.04 -9.25
CA HIS A 114 4.61 -1.96 -8.77
C HIS A 114 3.32 -1.84 -9.58
N VAL A 115 2.87 -0.62 -9.91
CA VAL A 115 1.72 -0.39 -10.79
C VAL A 115 1.96 -0.98 -12.18
N ARG A 116 3.13 -0.74 -12.79
CA ARG A 116 3.49 -1.26 -14.13
C ARG A 116 3.55 -2.78 -14.18
N LYS A 117 3.99 -3.43 -13.10
CA LYS A 117 4.19 -4.88 -13.03
C LYS A 117 2.94 -5.65 -12.57
N THR A 118 1.83 -4.95 -12.29
CA THR A 118 0.58 -5.55 -11.78
C THR A 118 -0.64 -5.10 -12.59
N GLY A 119 -1.81 -5.67 -12.29
CA GLY A 119 -3.08 -5.28 -12.92
C GLY A 119 -3.51 -3.84 -12.63
N LEU A 120 -2.89 -3.15 -11.66
CA LEU A 120 -3.17 -1.75 -11.29
C LEU A 120 -3.02 -0.79 -12.48
N SER A 121 -2.11 -1.09 -13.41
CA SER A 121 -1.88 -0.27 -14.61
C SER A 121 -3.11 -0.07 -15.50
N ARG A 122 -4.15 -0.90 -15.34
CA ARG A 122 -5.44 -0.73 -16.04
C ARG A 122 -6.30 0.39 -15.47
N HIS A 123 -6.12 0.69 -14.19
CA HIS A 123 -6.95 1.61 -13.42
C HIS A 123 -6.21 2.87 -12.99
N LEU A 124 -4.87 2.83 -13.00
CA LEU A 124 -4.00 3.90 -12.57
C LEU A 124 -2.78 4.00 -13.49
N ASP A 125 -2.60 5.17 -14.11
CA ASP A 125 -1.35 5.48 -14.80
C ASP A 125 -0.25 5.72 -13.74
N PRO A 126 0.89 5.00 -13.78
CA PRO A 126 2.02 5.27 -12.91
C PRO A 126 2.47 6.73 -12.86
N ASP A 127 2.30 7.47 -13.97
CA ASP A 127 2.76 8.85 -14.07
C ASP A 127 1.74 9.84 -13.45
N GLU A 128 0.51 9.41 -13.14
CA GLU A 128 -0.45 10.17 -12.32
C GLU A 128 -0.04 10.26 -10.83
N LEU A 129 0.81 9.34 -10.38
CA LEU A 129 1.28 9.30 -8.99
C LEU A 129 2.24 10.46 -8.70
N ARG A 130 2.00 11.14 -7.58
CA ARG A 130 2.74 12.34 -7.17
C ARG A 130 3.52 12.12 -5.88
N GLY A 131 4.75 12.63 -5.88
CA GLY A 131 5.57 12.77 -4.69
C GLY A 131 5.08 13.88 -3.75
N ARG A 132 5.50 13.82 -2.48
CA ARG A 132 5.20 14.89 -1.51
C ARG A 132 5.82 16.22 -1.93
N SER A 133 7.04 16.22 -2.48
CA SER A 133 7.69 17.44 -2.96
C SER A 133 6.93 18.11 -4.12
N GLU A 134 6.39 17.33 -5.06
CA GLU A 134 5.60 17.85 -6.19
C GLU A 134 4.28 18.47 -5.74
N LYS A 135 3.60 17.86 -4.75
CA LYS A 135 2.35 18.39 -4.20
C LYS A 135 2.55 19.72 -3.46
N VAL A 136 3.64 19.85 -2.71
CA VAL A 136 3.99 21.09 -2.01
C VAL A 136 4.36 22.19 -3.00
N GLY A 137 5.11 21.87 -4.06
CA GLY A 137 5.43 22.82 -5.14
C GLY A 137 4.17 23.39 -5.80
N SER A 138 3.21 22.54 -6.16
CA SER A 138 1.94 22.95 -6.77
C SER A 138 1.09 23.86 -5.87
N LEU A 139 1.13 23.68 -4.55
CA LEU A 139 0.44 24.58 -3.61
C LEU A 139 1.14 25.94 -3.50
N ASN A 140 2.47 25.96 -3.58
CA ASN A 140 3.25 27.18 -3.47
C ASN A 140 3.14 28.05 -4.74
N ASP A 141 2.99 27.44 -5.92
CA ASP A 141 2.72 28.17 -7.16
C ASP A 141 1.33 28.82 -7.17
N ILE A 142 0.30 28.16 -6.61
CA ILE A 142 -1.05 28.76 -6.46
C ILE A 142 -1.03 29.93 -5.46
N ALA A 143 -0.26 29.82 -4.37
CA ALA A 143 -0.16 30.87 -3.37
C ALA A 143 0.63 32.10 -3.83
N ARG A 144 1.44 31.98 -4.90
CA ARG A 144 2.26 33.07 -5.46
C ARG A 144 1.54 33.86 -6.56
N ASP A 145 0.42 33.35 -7.04
CA ASP A 145 -0.43 33.95 -8.08
C ASP A 145 -1.69 34.65 -7.50
N LEU A 146 -1.67 34.93 -6.19
CA LEU A 146 -2.66 35.71 -5.42
C LEU A 146 -2.00 36.95 -4.80
#